data_AF-A0A7S0VTM3-F1
#
_entry.id   AF-A0A7S0VTM3-F1
#
_cell.length_a   1.000
_cell.length_b   1.000
_cell.length_c   1.000
_cell.angle_alpha   90.00
_cell.angle_beta   90.00
_cell.angle_gamma   90.00
#
_symmetry.space_group_name_H-M   'P 1'
#
loop_
_entity.id
_entity.type
_entity.pdbx_description
1 polymer ?
#
loop_
_entity_poly.entity_id
_entity_poly.type
_entity_poly.pdbx_seq_one_letter_code
_entity_poly.pdbx_strand_id
1 'polypeptide(L)'
;CGGVNAGEREVVLKNIERACSEDWSPGIPKEILHTLLSLTDFMERHGQALPISRKLLLSAADRCKAYAKSLRYLEKEFRMSPEQREGSLERLFGLYQSLSLPESSNGVLSYAIKELRLELREGWFEMLRMWDKALEAYKARLAKDSP
;
A
#
# COMPACT_ATOMS: atom_id res chain seq x y z
N CYS A 1 -4.88 -25.21 30.22
CA CYS A 1 -4.70 -24.96 28.77
C CYS A 1 -3.48 -24.07 28.61
N GLY A 2 -2.37 -24.61 28.11
CA GLY A 2 -1.07 -23.93 28.10
C GLY A 2 -1.12 -22.63 27.29
N GLY A 3 -1.05 -21.50 27.99
CA GLY A 3 -0.84 -20.21 27.34
C GLY A 3 0.58 -20.21 26.77
N VAL A 4 0.72 -19.90 25.49
CA VAL A 4 2.02 -19.68 24.86
C VAL A 4 2.80 -18.68 25.71
N ASN A 5 3.99 -19.07 26.18
CA ASN A 5 4.81 -18.20 27.02
C ASN A 5 5.21 -16.96 26.24
N ALA A 6 5.33 -15.81 26.93
CA ALA A 6 5.64 -14.53 26.27
C ALA A 6 6.92 -14.60 25.42
N GLY A 7 7.94 -15.35 25.87
CA GLY A 7 9.17 -15.58 25.12
C GLY A 7 8.99 -16.42 23.85
N GLU A 8 8.10 -17.41 23.87
CA GLU A 8 7.80 -18.24 22.69
C GLU A 8 7.06 -17.42 21.62
N ARG A 9 6.16 -16.53 22.04
CA ARG A 9 5.46 -15.60 21.14
C ARG A 9 6.44 -14.68 20.43
N GLU A 10 7.41 -14.13 21.14
CA GLU A 10 8.39 -13.21 20.55
C GLU A 10 9.25 -13.91 19.49
N VAL A 11 9.66 -15.15 19.74
CA VAL A 11 10.43 -15.93 18.76
C VAL A 11 9.61 -16.19 17.49
N VAL A 12 8.33 -16.56 17.64
CA VAL A 12 7.43 -16.77 16.50
C VAL A 12 7.26 -15.48 15.69
N LEU A 13 7.05 -14.35 16.36
CA LEU A 13 6.90 -13.05 15.69
C LEU A 13 8.16 -12.68 14.90
N LYS A 14 9.35 -12.80 15.50
CA LYS A 14 10.62 -12.54 14.81
C LYS A 14 10.82 -13.44 13.60
N ASN A 15 10.39 -14.71 13.68
CA ASN A 15 10.48 -15.64 12.56
C ASN A 15 9.49 -15.28 11.43
N ILE A 16 8.27 -14.86 11.77
CA ILE A 16 7.29 -14.38 10.79
C ILE A 16 7.81 -13.10 10.11
N GLU A 17 8.37 -12.16 10.86
CA GLU A 17 8.97 -10.95 10.31
C GLU A 17 10.12 -11.30 9.35
N ARG A 18 11.03 -12.19 9.73
CA ARG A 18 12.12 -12.67 8.85
C ARG A 18 11.60 -13.32 7.58
N ALA A 19 10.53 -14.10 7.66
CA ALA A 19 9.92 -14.71 6.47
C ALA A 19 9.27 -13.66 5.55
N CYS A 20 8.69 -12.61 6.13
CA CYS A 20 8.10 -11.50 5.38
C CYS A 20 9.14 -10.48 4.88
N SER A 21 10.37 -10.49 5.40
CA SER A 21 11.46 -9.63 4.91
C SER A 21 12.09 -10.20 3.64
N GLU A 22 12.32 -9.33 2.66
CA GLU A 22 12.99 -9.70 1.40
C GLU A 22 14.46 -10.04 1.61
N ASP A 23 15.14 -9.32 2.49
CA ASP A 23 16.59 -9.43 2.73
C ASP A 23 17.03 -10.78 3.28
N TRP A 24 16.15 -11.50 3.98
CA TRP A 24 16.48 -12.75 4.66
C TRP A 24 16.03 -13.99 3.89
N SER A 25 15.02 -13.88 3.03
CA SER A 25 14.45 -15.05 2.37
C SER A 25 13.84 -14.74 0.99
N PRO A 26 14.69 -14.55 -0.03
CA PRO A 26 14.24 -14.30 -1.40
C PRO A 26 13.58 -15.53 -2.05
N GLY A 27 13.76 -16.73 -1.48
CA GLY A 27 13.30 -18.01 -2.04
C GLY A 27 12.01 -18.59 -1.45
N ILE A 28 11.29 -17.86 -0.58
CA ILE A 28 10.05 -18.40 0.02
C ILE A 28 8.95 -18.52 -1.05
N PRO A 29 8.33 -19.71 -1.20
CA PRO A 29 7.17 -19.88 -2.07
C PRO A 29 6.03 -18.93 -1.72
N LYS A 30 5.33 -18.43 -2.74
CA LYS A 30 4.25 -17.45 -2.58
C LYS A 30 3.09 -18.00 -1.73
N GLU A 31 2.91 -19.32 -1.72
CA GLU A 31 1.90 -20.05 -0.97
C GLU A 31 2.11 -19.91 0.54
N ILE A 32 3.38 -19.98 0.99
CA ILE A 32 3.73 -19.81 2.40
C ILE A 32 3.47 -18.37 2.82
N LEU A 33 3.91 -17.40 2.02
CA LEU A 33 3.65 -15.99 2.27
C LEU A 33 2.14 -15.68 2.30
N HIS A 34 1.35 -16.21 1.37
CA HIS A 34 -0.12 -16.09 1.38
C HIS A 34 -0.74 -16.67 2.66
N THR A 35 -0.21 -17.80 3.15
CA THR A 35 -0.67 -18.42 4.40
C THR A 35 -0.36 -17.53 5.60
N LEU A 36 0.86 -16.98 5.67
CA LEU A 36 1.26 -16.03 6.72
C LEU A 36 0.41 -14.76 6.69
N LEU A 37 0.16 -14.19 5.51
CA LEU A 37 -0.73 -13.03 5.32
C LEU A 37 -2.20 -13.33 5.64
N SER A 38 -2.62 -14.60 5.54
CA SER A 38 -3.97 -15.00 5.92
C SER A 38 -4.07 -15.17 7.44
N LEU A 39 -3.02 -15.67 8.08
CA LEU A 39 -2.90 -15.71 9.53
C LEU A 39 -2.92 -14.30 10.13
N THR A 40 -2.16 -13.35 9.59
CA THR A 40 -2.14 -11.96 10.09
C THR A 40 -3.52 -11.32 10.02
N ASP A 41 -4.24 -11.50 8.90
CA ASP A 41 -5.61 -11.02 8.73
C ASP A 41 -6.59 -11.66 9.72
N PHE A 42 -6.46 -12.98 9.93
CA PHE A 42 -7.28 -13.71 10.89
C PHE A 42 -7.07 -13.17 12.30
N MET A 43 -5.81 -13.04 12.73
CA MET A 43 -5.45 -12.49 14.04
C MET A 43 -5.97 -11.05 14.23
N GLU A 44 -5.89 -10.22 13.18
CA GLU A 44 -6.42 -8.84 13.20
C GLU A 44 -7.95 -8.81 13.37
N ARG A 45 -8.68 -9.69 12.66
CA ARG A 45 -10.15 -9.80 12.78
C ARG A 45 -10.61 -10.28 14.16
N HIS A 46 -9.80 -11.11 14.82
CA HIS A 46 -10.07 -11.62 16.16
C HIS A 46 -9.58 -10.68 17.28
N GLY A 47 -9.15 -9.46 16.97
CA GLY A 47 -8.70 -8.48 17.96
C GLY A 47 -7.34 -8.78 18.58
N GLN A 48 -6.60 -9.76 18.06
CA GLN A 48 -5.26 -10.13 18.49
C GLN A 48 -4.24 -9.78 17.41
N ALA A 49 -4.30 -8.55 16.89
CA ALA A 49 -3.41 -8.10 15.83
C ALA A 49 -1.93 -8.30 16.23
N LEU A 50 -1.18 -8.98 15.37
CA LEU A 50 0.24 -9.21 15.58
C LEU A 50 1.00 -7.87 15.50
N PRO A 51 1.98 -7.61 16.37
CA PRO A 51 2.76 -6.36 16.37
C PRO A 51 3.81 -6.34 15.25
N ILE A 52 3.37 -6.59 14.01
CA ILE A 52 4.23 -6.61 12.82
C ILE A 52 4.03 -5.31 12.04
N SER A 53 5.11 -4.77 11.46
CA SER A 53 5.03 -3.56 10.63
C SER A 53 4.12 -3.76 9.41
N ARG A 54 3.16 -2.86 9.21
CA ARG A 54 2.25 -2.90 8.04
C ARG A 54 2.99 -2.75 6.72
N LYS A 55 4.08 -1.98 6.69
CA LYS A 55 4.93 -1.84 5.50
C LYS A 55 5.54 -3.16 5.06
N LEU A 56 5.92 -4.00 6.02
CA LEU A 56 6.44 -5.34 5.77
C LEU A 56 5.36 -6.25 5.18
N LEU A 57 4.15 -6.22 5.76
CA LEU A 57 3.00 -6.98 5.24
C LEU A 57 2.60 -6.50 3.83
N LEU A 58 2.70 -5.20 3.55
CA LEU A 58 2.46 -4.61 2.24
C LEU A 58 3.44 -5.15 1.20
N SER A 59 4.75 -5.07 1.46
CA SER A 59 5.79 -5.63 0.57
C SER A 59 5.59 -7.14 0.34
N ALA A 60 5.31 -7.90 1.40
CA ALA A 60 5.01 -9.33 1.28
C ALA A 60 3.77 -9.60 0.42
N ALA A 61 2.70 -8.82 0.57
CA ALA A 61 1.49 -8.94 -0.24
C ALA A 61 1.74 -8.61 -1.72
N ASP A 62 2.56 -7.61 -2.01
CA ASP A 62 2.91 -7.23 -3.38
C ASP A 62 3.74 -8.32 -4.07
N ARG A 63 4.70 -8.94 -3.36
CA ARG A 63 5.46 -10.10 -3.88
C ARG A 63 4.56 -11.27 -4.26
N CYS A 64 3.49 -11.46 -3.50
CA CYS A 64 2.50 -12.52 -3.72
C CYS A 64 1.45 -12.16 -4.77
N LYS A 65 1.51 -10.95 -5.35
CA LYS A 65 0.46 -10.37 -6.21
C LYS A 65 -0.93 -10.41 -5.56
N ALA A 66 -0.97 -10.31 -4.24
CA ALA A 66 -2.20 -10.25 -3.45
C ALA A 66 -2.72 -8.81 -3.41
N TYR A 67 -3.02 -8.22 -4.57
CA TYR A 67 -3.28 -6.78 -4.72
C TYR A 67 -4.40 -6.25 -3.81
N ALA A 68 -5.45 -7.04 -3.58
CA ALA A 68 -6.53 -6.66 -2.66
C ALA A 68 -6.05 -6.53 -1.20
N LYS A 69 -5.19 -7.45 -0.73
CA LYS A 69 -4.59 -7.37 0.61
C LYS A 69 -3.61 -6.21 0.70
N SER A 70 -2.79 -6.02 -0.34
CA SER A 70 -1.87 -4.90 -0.45
C SER A 70 -2.61 -3.55 -0.36
N LEU A 71 -3.67 -3.38 -1.17
CA LEU A 71 -4.52 -2.19 -1.14
C LEU A 71 -5.07 -1.93 0.26
N ARG A 72 -5.58 -2.96 0.94
CA ARG A 72 -6.12 -2.84 2.30
C ARG A 72 -5.08 -2.31 3.30
N TYR A 73 -3.86 -2.86 3.29
CA TYR A 73 -2.80 -2.41 4.19
C TYR A 73 -2.39 -0.96 3.88
N LEU A 74 -2.28 -0.63 2.59
CA LEU A 74 -1.91 0.71 2.14
C LEU A 74 -2.97 1.76 2.49
N GLU A 75 -4.26 1.48 2.29
CA GLU A 75 -5.34 2.39 2.69
C GLU A 75 -5.35 2.63 4.21
N LYS A 76 -5.10 1.58 4.98
CA LYS A 76 -5.02 1.69 6.44
C LYS A 76 -3.85 2.57 6.86
N GLU A 77 -2.70 2.42 6.22
CA GLU A 77 -1.54 3.30 6.42
C GLU A 77 -1.84 4.75 6.01
N PHE A 78 -2.45 4.96 4.85
CA PHE A 78 -2.85 6.27 4.35
C PHE A 78 -3.79 7.02 5.31
N ARG A 79 -4.74 6.31 5.94
CA ARG A 79 -5.65 6.88 6.95
C ARG A 79 -4.92 7.25 8.23
N MET A 80 -4.02 6.38 8.69
CA MET A 80 -3.35 6.49 10.00
C MET A 80 -2.16 7.47 10.02
N SER A 81 -1.50 7.69 8.88
CA SER A 81 -0.25 8.46 8.81
C SER A 81 -0.36 9.65 7.85
N PRO A 82 -0.82 10.82 8.32
CA PRO A 82 -0.95 12.04 7.50
C PRO A 82 0.32 12.44 6.77
N GLU A 83 1.48 12.29 7.44
CA GLU A 83 2.81 12.66 6.94
C GLU A 83 3.24 11.85 5.71
N GLN A 84 2.74 10.63 5.54
CA GLN A 84 3.14 9.71 4.47
C GLN A 84 2.08 9.60 3.36
N ARG A 85 1.02 10.41 3.44
CA ARG A 85 -0.10 10.34 2.49
C ARG A 85 0.34 10.59 1.06
N GLU A 86 1.12 11.64 0.84
CA GLU A 86 1.58 12.03 -0.50
C GLU A 86 2.41 10.93 -1.16
N GLY A 87 3.38 10.33 -0.45
CA GLY A 87 4.17 9.20 -0.97
C GLY A 87 3.36 7.92 -1.18
N SER A 88 2.23 7.76 -0.48
CA SER A 88 1.36 6.60 -0.62
C SER A 88 0.36 6.71 -1.78
N LEU A 89 0.07 7.93 -2.28
CA LEU A 89 -0.89 8.18 -3.36
C LEU A 89 -0.51 7.47 -4.66
N GLU A 90 0.76 7.60 -5.06
CA GLU A 90 1.24 7.02 -6.32
C GLU A 90 1.12 5.48 -6.29
N ARG A 91 1.43 4.88 -5.13
CA ARG A 91 1.25 3.44 -4.92
C ARG A 91 -0.22 3.03 -4.91
N LEU A 92 -1.11 3.85 -4.34
CA LEU A 92 -2.57 3.62 -4.39
C LEU A 92 -3.06 3.63 -5.84
N PHE A 93 -2.66 4.60 -6.66
CA PHE A 93 -3.04 4.66 -8.07
C PHE A 93 -2.59 3.41 -8.83
N GLY A 94 -1.35 2.96 -8.63
CA GLY A 94 -0.83 1.73 -9.25
C GLY A 94 -1.61 0.47 -8.84
N LEU A 95 -1.99 0.36 -7.56
CA LEU A 95 -2.79 -0.77 -7.06
C LEU A 95 -4.23 -0.75 -7.58
N TYR A 96 -4.89 0.42 -7.59
CA TYR A 96 -6.23 0.55 -8.16
C TYR A 96 -6.25 0.23 -9.65
N GLN A 97 -5.23 0.66 -10.40
CA GLN A 97 -5.09 0.29 -11.81
C GLN A 97 -4.90 -1.22 -11.99
N SER A 98 -4.11 -1.87 -11.12
CA SER A 98 -3.91 -3.32 -11.13
C SER A 98 -5.20 -4.09 -10.80
N LEU A 99 -6.09 -3.49 -10.02
CA LEU A 99 -7.42 -4.03 -9.67
C LEU A 99 -8.53 -3.62 -10.64
N SER A 100 -8.23 -2.83 -11.68
CA SER A 100 -9.22 -2.30 -12.63
C SER A 100 -10.33 -1.47 -11.95
N LEU A 101 -9.96 -0.61 -10.99
CA LEU A 101 -10.87 0.28 -10.25
C LEU A 101 -10.56 1.77 -10.53
N PRO A 102 -10.82 2.28 -11.74
CA PRO A 102 -10.46 3.64 -12.14
C PRO A 102 -11.23 4.73 -11.36
N GLU A 103 -12.46 4.45 -10.94
CA GLU A 103 -13.29 5.37 -10.17
C GLU A 103 -12.70 5.65 -8.79
N SER A 104 -12.14 4.61 -8.14
CA SER A 104 -11.46 4.74 -6.85
C SER A 104 -10.24 5.66 -6.96
N SER A 105 -9.46 5.53 -8.03
CA SER A 105 -8.31 6.39 -8.27
C SER A 105 -8.71 7.85 -8.47
N ASN A 106 -9.77 8.11 -9.24
CA ASN A 106 -10.31 9.46 -9.44
C ASN A 106 -10.83 10.08 -8.14
N GLY A 107 -11.45 9.26 -7.28
CA GLY A 107 -11.88 9.67 -5.94
C GLY A 107 -10.70 10.07 -5.05
N VAL A 108 -9.65 9.27 -5.04
CA VAL A 108 -8.42 9.54 -4.27
C VAL A 108 -7.69 10.78 -4.80
N LEU A 109 -7.62 10.98 -6.11
CA LEU A 109 -7.07 12.21 -6.71
C LEU A 109 -7.89 13.44 -6.28
N SER A 110 -9.22 13.35 -6.36
CA SER A 110 -10.11 14.44 -5.94
C SER A 110 -9.95 14.77 -4.46
N TYR A 111 -9.78 13.75 -3.62
CA TYR A 111 -9.48 13.91 -2.19
C TYR A 111 -8.13 14.59 -1.96
N ALA A 112 -7.09 14.18 -2.70
CA ALA A 112 -5.76 14.78 -2.60
C ALA A 112 -5.75 16.28 -2.95
N ILE A 113 -6.51 16.68 -3.98
CA ILE A 113 -6.59 18.09 -4.40
C ILE A 113 -7.45 18.91 -3.44
N LYS A 114 -8.62 18.40 -3.04
CA LYS A 114 -9.59 19.17 -2.24
C LYS A 114 -9.24 19.21 -0.76
N GLU A 115 -8.96 18.04 -0.17
CA GLU A 115 -8.79 17.90 1.28
C GLU A 115 -7.33 18.07 1.69
N LEU A 116 -6.39 17.47 0.95
CA LEU A 116 -4.95 17.60 1.25
C LEU A 116 -4.32 18.86 0.64
N ARG A 117 -5.04 19.56 -0.26
CA ARG A 117 -4.56 20.75 -0.97
C ARG A 117 -3.19 20.56 -1.61
N LEU A 118 -2.90 19.35 -2.07
CA LEU A 118 -1.64 19.04 -2.73
C LEU A 118 -1.61 19.71 -4.11
N GLU A 119 -0.42 20.16 -4.50
CA GLU A 119 -0.20 20.66 -5.85
C GLU A 119 -0.43 19.54 -6.86
N LEU A 120 -1.21 19.85 -7.87
CA LEU A 120 -1.55 18.91 -8.92
C LEU A 120 -0.30 18.61 -9.76
N ARG A 121 0.16 17.36 -9.72
CA ARG A 121 1.26 16.89 -10.56
C ARG A 121 0.73 16.27 -11.84
N GLU A 122 1.32 16.63 -12.97
CA GLU A 122 0.91 16.15 -14.30
C GLU A 122 1.08 14.63 -14.41
N GLY A 123 2.16 14.10 -13.81
CA GLY A 123 2.43 12.66 -13.76
C GLY A 123 1.34 11.84 -13.07
N TRP A 124 0.49 12.46 -12.23
CA TRP A 124 -0.65 11.75 -11.64
C TRP A 124 -1.72 11.44 -12.70
N PHE A 125 -1.99 12.35 -13.64
CA PHE A 125 -2.93 12.06 -14.73
C PHE A 125 -2.40 10.98 -15.67
N GLU A 126 -1.09 10.93 -15.91
CA GLU A 126 -0.47 9.87 -16.70
C GLU A 126 -0.64 8.50 -16.02
N MET A 127 -0.37 8.42 -14.72
CA MET A 127 -0.58 7.17 -13.94
C MET A 127 -2.03 6.70 -13.98
N LEU A 128 -2.98 7.62 -14.08
CA LEU A 128 -4.41 7.35 -14.18
C LEU A 128 -4.90 7.10 -15.62
N ARG A 129 -4.00 7.12 -16.62
CA ARG A 129 -4.32 7.00 -18.05
C ARG A 129 -5.30 8.06 -18.55
N MET A 130 -5.35 9.22 -17.89
CA MET A 130 -6.18 10.36 -18.26
C MET A 130 -5.42 11.28 -19.21
N TRP A 131 -5.14 10.79 -20.41
CA TRP A 131 -4.24 11.45 -21.37
C TRP A 131 -4.67 12.88 -21.74
N ASP A 132 -5.97 13.13 -21.87
CA ASP A 132 -6.49 14.47 -22.20
C ASP A 132 -6.15 15.48 -21.10
N LYS A 133 -6.38 15.10 -19.83
CA LYS A 133 -6.09 15.96 -18.67
C LYS A 133 -4.59 16.12 -18.45
N ALA A 134 -3.82 15.06 -18.68
CA ALA A 134 -2.36 15.12 -18.63
C ALA A 134 -1.83 16.16 -19.63
N LEU A 135 -2.31 16.11 -20.89
CA LEU A 135 -1.91 17.05 -21.93
C LEU A 135 -2.26 18.50 -21.57
N GLU A 136 -3.46 18.75 -21.05
CA GLU A 136 -3.85 20.08 -20.58
C GLU A 136 -2.95 20.58 -19.45
N ALA A 137 -2.64 19.73 -18.47
CA ALA A 137 -1.78 20.08 -17.36
C ALA A 137 -0.35 20.41 -17.82
N TYR A 138 0.22 19.62 -18.73
CA TYR A 138 1.54 19.91 -19.31
C TYR A 138 1.57 21.22 -20.11
N LYS A 139 0.53 21.49 -20.90
CA LYS A 139 0.41 22.77 -21.64
C LYS A 139 0.35 23.96 -20.68
N ALA A 140 -0.41 23.83 -19.58
CA ALA A 140 -0.52 24.87 -18.57
C ALA A 140 0.82 25.13 -17.86
N ARG A 141 1.61 24.09 -17.57
CA ARG A 141 2.96 24.24 -17.03
C ARG A 141 3.88 24.97 -18.01
N LEU A 142 3.91 24.52 -19.27
CA LEU A 142 4.74 25.14 -20.31
C LEU A 142 4.42 26.64 -20.50
N ALA A 143 3.15 27.01 -20.43
CA ALA A 143 2.71 28.39 -20.52
C ALA A 143 3.12 29.25 -19.32
N LYS A 144 3.24 28.67 -18.11
CA LYS A 144 3.75 29.35 -16.90
C LYS A 144 5.27 29.50 -16.91
N ASP A 145 5.98 28.55 -17.51
CA ASP A 145 7.45 28.55 -17.61
C ASP A 145 7.95 29.39 -18.81
N SER A 146 7.04 29.94 -19.63
CA SER A 146 7.39 30.86 -20.71
C SER A 146 7.68 32.26 -20.14
N PRO A 147 8.83 32.89 -20.48
CA PRO A 147 9.28 34.16 -19.89
C PRO A 147 8.44 35.37 -20.29
#